data_AF-A0A0B7I338-F1
#
_entry.id   AF-A0A0B7I338-F1
#
_cell.length_a   1.000
_cell.length_b   1.000
_cell.length_c   1.000
_cell.angle_alpha   90.00
_cell.angle_beta   90.00
_cell.angle_gamma   90.00
#
_symmetry.space_group_name_H-M   'P 1'
#
loop_
_entity.id
_entity.type
_entity.pdbx_description
1 polymer ?
#
loop_
_entity_poly.entity_id
_entity_poly.type
_entity_poly.pdbx_seq_one_letter_code
_entity_poly.pdbx_strand_id
1 'polypeptide(L)' 'MKQKLFDFRFFLEKHGFAVSSRIAEKLGVRAKDVRIFFIYSTFATLGAWFGIYLLLASLLRIKDLFYTKRSSVFDL' A
#
# COMPACT_ATOMS: atom_id res chain seq x y z
N MET A 1 7.74 11.81 -30.71
CA MET A 1 7.71 11.54 -29.25
C MET A 1 6.50 12.11 -28.50
N LYS A 2 5.82 13.18 -28.96
CA LYS A 2 4.68 13.77 -28.23
C LYS A 2 3.38 12.94 -28.28
N GLN A 3 3.15 12.14 -29.34
CA GLN A 3 1.93 11.36 -29.53
C GLN A 3 1.65 10.36 -28.38
N LYS A 4 2.66 9.56 -28.00
CA LYS A 4 2.52 8.53 -26.96
C LYS A 4 2.06 9.08 -25.60
N LEU A 5 2.46 10.32 -25.27
CA LEU A 5 2.08 10.95 -24.01
C LEU A 5 0.60 11.36 -24.01
N PHE A 6 0.07 11.79 -25.16
CA PHE A 6 -1.34 12.11 -25.33
C PHE A 6 -2.21 10.86 -25.28
N ASP A 7 -1.79 9.79 -25.95
CA ASP A 7 -2.52 8.52 -25.96
C ASP A 7 -2.61 7.92 -24.55
N PHE A 8 -1.51 7.96 -23.80
CA PHE A 8 -1.47 7.48 -22.42
C PHE A 8 -2.32 8.33 -21.47
N ARG A 9 -2.27 9.66 -21.59
CA ARG A 9 -3.15 10.56 -20.83
C ARG A 9 -4.62 10.30 -21.14
N PHE A 10 -4.98 10.15 -22.41
CA PHE A 10 -6.35 9.89 -22.84
C PHE A 10 -6.86 8.52 -22.35
N PHE A 11 -5.99 7.51 -22.37
CA PHE A 11 -6.31 6.18 -21.83
C PHE A 11 -6.59 6.23 -20.32
N LEU A 12 -5.71 6.89 -19.55
CA LEU A 12 -5.89 7.08 -18.10
C LEU A 12 -7.10 7.94 -17.77
N GLU A 13 -7.38 8.97 -18.56
CA GLU A 13 -8.56 9.82 -18.39
C GLU A 13 -9.84 9.01 -18.62
N LYS A 14 -9.89 8.21 -19.69
CA LYS A 14 -11.03 7.34 -19.99
C LYS A 14 -11.25 6.25 -18.94
N HIS A 15 -10.20 5.59 -18.45
CA HIS A 15 -10.33 4.46 -17.51
C HIS A 15 -10.42 4.91 -16.05
N GLY A 16 -9.62 5.90 -15.65
CA GLY A 16 -9.62 6.44 -14.29
C GLY A 16 -10.92 7.16 -13.94
N PHE A 17 -11.51 7.89 -14.89
CA PHE A 17 -12.77 8.59 -14.66
C PHE A 17 -13.98 7.64 -14.68
N ALA A 18 -14.01 6.66 -15.59
CA ALA A 18 -15.10 5.69 -15.66
C ALA A 18 -15.18 4.80 -14.41
N VAL A 19 -14.04 4.34 -13.89
CA VAL A 19 -14.00 3.49 -12.69
C VAL A 19 -14.38 4.29 -11.44
N SER A 20 -13.81 5.49 -11.26
CA SER A 20 -14.14 6.34 -10.10
C SER A 20 -15.60 6.79 -10.11
N SER A 21 -16.18 7.10 -11.28
CA SER A 21 -17.59 7.48 -11.39
C SER A 21 -18.53 6.31 -11.09
N ARG A 22 -18.23 5.09 -11.57
CA ARG A 22 -19.02 3.90 -11.24
C ARG A 22 -18.98 3.53 -9.76
N ILE A 23 -17.81 3.67 -9.12
CA ILE A 23 -17.66 3.42 -7.67
C ILE A 23 -18.38 4.50 -6.87
N ALA A 24 -18.25 5.77 -7.28
CA ALA A 24 -18.94 6.90 -6.68
C ALA A 24 -20.47 6.72 -6.72
N GLU A 25 -21.00 6.29 -7.85
CA GLU A 25 -22.44 6.06 -8.05
C GLU A 25 -22.95 4.86 -7.25
N LYS A 26 -22.16 3.79 -7.13
CA LYS A 26 -22.49 2.63 -6.27
C LYS A 26 -22.48 2.95 -4.77
N LEU A 27 -21.58 3.83 -4.33
CA LEU A 27 -21.47 4.25 -2.93
C LEU A 27 -22.30 5.52 -2.61
N GLY A 28 -22.92 6.16 -3.60
CA GLY A 28 -23.67 7.41 -3.42
C GLY A 28 -22.81 8.63 -3.03
N VAL A 29 -21.49 8.58 -3.24
CA VAL A 29 -20.53 9.64 -2.92
C VAL A 29 -20.12 10.42 -4.17
N ARG A 30 -19.69 11.66 -4.00
CA ARG A 30 -19.22 12.49 -5.13
C ARG A 30 -17.91 11.93 -5.69
N ALA A 31 -17.75 11.91 -7.00
CA ALA A 31 -16.54 11.41 -7.67
C ALA A 31 -15.24 12.08 -7.19
N LYS A 32 -15.31 13.34 -6.76
CA LYS A 32 -14.17 14.06 -6.16
C LYS A 32 -13.65 13.42 -4.87
N ASP A 33 -14.57 12.94 -4.01
CA ASP A 33 -14.23 12.37 -2.70
C ASP A 33 -13.62 10.97 -2.90
N VAL A 34 -14.14 10.20 -3.87
CA VAL A 34 -13.57 8.90 -4.29
C VAL A 34 -12.17 9.05 -4.88
N ARG A 35 -11.91 10.08 -5.70
CA ARG A 35 -10.59 10.34 -6.26
C ARG A 35 -9.56 10.60 -5.16
N ILE A 36 -9.92 11.44 -4.18
CA ILE A 36 -9.05 11.76 -3.05
C ILE A 36 -8.80 10.49 -2.20
N PHE A 37 -9.85 9.72 -1.92
CA PHE A 37 -9.74 8.44 -1.21
C PHE A 37 -8.80 7.45 -1.92
N PHE A 38 -8.89 7.34 -3.24
CA PHE A 38 -8.03 6.42 -4.01
C PHE A 38 -6.55 6.80 -3.91
N ILE A 39 -6.24 8.10 -4.00
CA ILE A 39 -4.87 8.61 -3.85
C ILE A 39 -4.36 8.31 -2.45
N TYR A 40 -5.11 8.69 -1.42
CA TYR A 40 -4.70 8.48 -0.02
C TYR A 40 -4.59 6.99 0.33
N SER A 41 -5.54 6.15 -0.10
CA SER A 41 -5.50 4.71 0.14
C SER A 41 -4.27 4.07 -0.50
N THR A 42 -3.88 4.51 -1.71
CA THR A 42 -2.70 3.96 -2.39
C THR A 42 -1.41 4.33 -1.66
N PHE A 43 -1.29 5.57 -1.18
CA PHE A 43 -0.13 5.97 -0.38
C PHE A 43 -0.14 5.32 1.01
N ALA A 44 -1.32 5.19 1.62
CA ALA A 44 -1.49 4.58 2.92
C ALA A 44 -1.13 3.09 2.88
N THR A 45 -1.55 2.32 1.87
CA THR A 45 -1.20 0.90 1.78
C THR A 45 0.28 0.68 1.50
N LEU A 46 0.90 1.51 0.65
CA LEU A 46 2.35 1.48 0.42
C LEU A 46 3.14 1.79 1.69
N GLY A 47 2.76 2.85 2.41
CA GLY A 47 3.41 3.21 3.68
C GLY A 47 3.10 2.23 4.82
N ALA A 48 1.88 1.71 4.89
CA ALA A 48 1.46 0.75 5.90
C ALA A 48 2.19 -0.59 5.75
N TRP A 49 2.38 -1.08 4.53
CA TRP A 49 3.13 -2.32 4.31
C TRP A 49 4.59 -2.18 4.76
N PHE A 50 5.19 -1.02 4.50
CA PHE A 50 6.53 -0.68 5.00
C PHE A 50 6.56 -0.61 6.54
N GLY A 51 5.57 0.03 7.16
CA GLY A 51 5.43 0.07 8.62
C GLY A 51 5.28 -1.31 9.24
N ILE A 52 4.45 -2.18 8.65
CA ILE A 52 4.26 -3.58 9.08
C ILE A 52 5.59 -4.35 9.00
N TYR A 53 6.35 -4.19 7.92
CA TYR A 53 7.66 -4.82 7.79
C TYR A 53 8.62 -4.44 8.90
N LEU A 54 8.75 -3.14 9.21
CA LEU A 54 9.61 -2.67 10.29
C LEU A 54 9.13 -3.20 11.65
N LEU A 55 7.81 -3.22 11.87
CA LEU A 55 7.22 -3.70 13.11
C LEU A 55 7.48 -5.20 13.30
N LEU A 56 7.35 -6.02 12.25
CA LEU A 56 7.72 -7.45 12.29
C LEU A 56 9.22 -7.64 12.53
N ALA A 57 10.07 -6.88 11.85
CA ALA A 57 11.52 -6.94 12.03
C ALA A 57 11.94 -6.58 13.46
N SER A 58 11.32 -5.54 14.04
CA SER A 58 11.54 -5.14 15.43
C SER A 58 11.03 -6.20 16.43
N LEU A 59 9.86 -6.81 16.17
CA LEU A 59 9.34 -7.89 17.01
C LEU A 59 10.24 -9.13 16.97
N LEU A 60 10.76 -9.50 15.80
CA LEU A 60 11.74 -10.58 15.67
C LEU A 60 13.00 -10.27 16.48
N ARG A 61 13.54 -9.06 16.36
CA ARG A 61 14.73 -8.63 17.12
C ARG A 61 14.51 -8.63 18.63
N ILE A 62 13.32 -8.23 19.11
CA ILE A 62 12.94 -8.30 20.53
C ILE A 62 12.84 -9.75 21.00
N LYS A 63 12.18 -10.62 20.21
CA LYS A 63 12.09 -12.05 20.50
C LYS A 63 13.46 -12.71 20.52
N ASP A 64 14.36 -12.36 19.60
CA ASP A 64 15.73 -12.90 19.55
C ASP A 64 16.51 -12.57 20.83
N LEU A 65 16.39 -11.32 21.30
CA LEU A 65 17.01 -10.88 22.55
C LEU A 65 16.46 -11.63 23.78
N PHE A 66 15.16 -11.95 23.77
CA PHE A 66 14.50 -12.66 24.86
C PHE A 66 14.66 -14.19 24.77
N TYR A 67 14.92 -14.73 23.58
CA TYR A 67 15.00 -16.17 23.28
C TYR A 67 16.42 -16.69 23.11
N THR A 68 17.46 -15.94 23.51
CA THR A 68 18.74 -16.53 23.93
C THR A 68 18.47 -17.47 25.12
N LYS A 69 18.04 -18.69 24.80
CA LYS A 69 18.09 -19.84 25.68
C LYS A 69 19.58 -20.10 25.95
N ARG A 70 19.88 -20.37 27.23
CA ARG A 70 21.18 -20.83 27.76
C ARG A 70 21.89 -21.67 26.70
N SER A 71 23.17 -21.36 26.43
CA SER A 71 24.06 -22.31 25.77
C SER A 71 23.87 -23.67 26.46
N SER A 72 23.45 -24.65 25.67
CA SER A 72 23.41 -26.04 26.11
C SER A 72 24.83 -26.40 26.51
N VAL A 73 25.04 -26.71 27.79
CA VAL A 73 26.32 -27.13 28.37
C VAL A 73 26.74 -28.54 27.88
N PHE A 74 25.99 -29.13 26.94
CA PHE A 74 26.28 -30.42 26.28
C PHE A 74 26.84 -30.23 24.85
N ASP A 75 27.80 -29.33 24.69
CA ASP A 75 28.61 -29.21 23.47
C ASP A 75 30.09 -29.53 23.76
N LEU A 76 30.31 -30.47 24.69
CA LEU A 76 31.59 -31.10 25.06
C LEU A 76 31.46 -32.62 24.93
#